data_AF-A0A556QLG4-F1
#
_entry.id   AF-A0A556QLG4-F1
#
_cell.length_a   1.000
_cell.length_b   1.000
_cell.length_c   1.000
_cell.angle_alpha   90.00
_cell.angle_beta   90.00
_cell.angle_gamma   90.00
#
_symmetry.space_group_name_H-M   'P 1'
#
loop_
_entity.id
_entity.type
_entity.pdbx_description
1 polymer ?
#
loop_
_entity_poly.entity_id
_entity_poly.type
_entity_poly.pdbx_seq_one_letter_code
_entity_poly.pdbx_strand_id
1 'polypeptide(L)'
;METQIKDSLINLLAAIKASNGQIIRDEMARLDEFLEAGRDTLHPQLVHFLEKRSYAKAVLFLGGESDIPVGICGGKAGRTSGN
;
A
#
# COMPACT_ATOMS: atom_id res chain seq x y z
N MET A 1 -9.17 -3.35 12.83
CA MET A 1 -9.11 -2.52 11.61
C MET A 1 -7.77 -2.67 10.87
N GLU A 2 -6.63 -2.47 11.53
CA GLU A 2 -5.30 -2.64 10.90
C GLU A 2 -5.07 -4.04 10.28
N THR A 3 -5.53 -5.11 10.92
CA THR A 3 -5.51 -6.47 10.36
C THR A 3 -6.28 -6.58 9.04
N GLN A 4 -7.43 -5.90 8.93
CA GLN A 4 -8.25 -5.90 7.72
C GLN A 4 -7.60 -5.07 6.60
N ILE A 5 -7.00 -3.94 6.96
CA ILE A 5 -6.20 -3.13 6.02
C ILE A 5 -5.04 -3.97 5.48
N LYS A 6 -4.33 -4.71 6.34
CA LYS A 6 -3.24 -5.59 5.93
C LYS A 6 -3.70 -6.66 4.95
N ASP A 7 -4.82 -7.34 5.24
CA ASP A 7 -5.39 -8.37 4.36
C ASP A 7 -5.76 -7.77 2.99
N SER A 8 -6.46 -6.64 2.97
CA SER A 8 -6.81 -5.92 1.74
C SER A 8 -5.58 -5.50 0.93
N LEU A 9 -4.51 -5.03 1.58
CA LEU A 9 -3.26 -4.70 0.89
C LEU A 9 -2.59 -5.93 0.27
N ILE A 10 -2.59 -7.08 0.96
CA ILE A 10 -2.05 -8.34 0.44
C ILE A 10 -2.87 -8.79 -0.77
N ASN A 11 -4.20 -8.77 -0.66
CA ASN A 11 -5.11 -9.14 -1.75
C ASN A 11 -4.95 -8.21 -2.96
N LEU A 12 -4.81 -6.91 -2.73
CA LEU A 12 -4.56 -5.93 -3.78
C LEU A 12 -3.25 -6.22 -4.52
N LEU A 13 -2.15 -6.48 -3.80
CA LEU A 13 -0.85 -6.81 -4.42
C LEU A 13 -0.92 -8.13 -5.20
N ALA A 14 -1.62 -9.14 -4.68
CA ALA A 14 -1.85 -10.40 -5.38
C ALA A 14 -2.69 -10.20 -6.66
N ALA A 15 -3.73 -9.37 -6.59
CA ALA A 15 -4.58 -9.04 -7.73
C ALA A 15 -3.83 -8.24 -8.81
N ILE A 16 -2.97 -7.30 -8.43
CA ILE A 16 -2.06 -6.59 -9.34
C ILE A 16 -1.16 -7.59 -10.06
N LYS A 17 -0.54 -8.54 -9.32
CA LYS A 17 0.30 -9.58 -9.91
C LYS A 17 -0.48 -10.48 -10.88
N ALA A 18 -1.74 -10.78 -10.57
CA ALA A 18 -2.64 -11.57 -11.41
C ALA A 18 -3.32 -10.75 -12.53
N SER A 19 -3.09 -9.44 -12.61
CA SER A 19 -3.80 -8.53 -13.53
C SER A 19 -5.34 -8.59 -13.41
N ASN A 20 -5.86 -8.89 -12.22
CA ASN A 20 -7.29 -8.95 -11.96
C ASN A 20 -7.85 -7.55 -11.67
N GLY A 21 -8.27 -6.85 -12.72
CA GLY A 21 -8.79 -5.48 -12.63
C GLY A 21 -10.08 -5.31 -11.83
N GLN A 22 -10.84 -6.38 -11.56
CA GLN A 22 -12.02 -6.30 -10.70
C GLN A 22 -11.58 -6.22 -9.24
N ILE A 23 -10.81 -7.21 -8.77
CA ILE A 23 -10.33 -7.25 -7.38
C ILE A 23 -9.49 -6.01 -7.04
N ILE A 24 -8.68 -5.51 -7.98
CA ILE A 24 -7.91 -4.27 -7.77
C ILE A 24 -8.85 -3.11 -7.42
N ARG A 25 -9.97 -2.96 -8.13
CA ARG A 25 -10.93 -1.87 -7.87
C ARG A 25 -11.66 -2.07 -6.55
N ASP A 26 -12.09 -3.29 -6.27
CA ASP A 26 -12.78 -3.63 -5.02
C ASP A 26 -11.90 -3.38 -3.79
N GLU A 27 -10.64 -3.84 -3.81
CA GLU A 27 -9.72 -3.64 -2.69
C GLU A 27 -9.27 -2.18 -2.56
N MET A 28 -9.12 -1.44 -3.67
CA MET A 28 -8.85 0.01 -3.58
C MET A 28 -10.02 0.75 -2.92
N ALA A 29 -11.26 0.49 -3.33
CA ALA A 29 -12.43 1.13 -2.72
C ALA A 29 -12.51 0.82 -1.23
N ARG A 30 -12.28 -0.45 -0.86
CA ARG A 30 -12.29 -0.89 0.54
C ARG A 30 -11.19 -0.23 1.38
N LEU A 31 -10.00 -0.01 0.80
CA LEU A 31 -8.91 0.71 1.46
C LEU A 31 -9.23 2.20 1.65
N ASP A 32 -9.89 2.84 0.69
CA ASP A 32 -10.39 4.21 0.83
C ASP A 32 -11.44 4.29 1.96
N GLU A 33 -12.39 3.35 2.04
CA GLU A 33 -13.37 3.29 3.14
C GLU A 33 -12.69 3.14 4.51
N PHE A 34 -11.68 2.27 4.61
CA PHE A 34 -10.91 2.14 5.84
C PHE A 34 -10.12 3.42 6.17
N LEU A 35 -9.57 4.10 5.17
CA LEU A 35 -8.85 5.35 5.38
C LEU A 35 -9.78 6.44 5.92
N GLU A 36 -10.97 6.58 5.35
CA GLU A 36 -11.96 7.56 5.79
C GLU A 36 -12.50 7.25 7.19
N ALA A 37 -12.84 5.99 7.47
CA ALA A 37 -13.36 5.58 8.77
C ALA A 37 -12.29 5.64 9.88
N GLY A 38 -11.02 5.42 9.52
CA GLY A 38 -9.92 5.24 10.44
C GLY A 38 -9.02 6.46 10.61
N ARG A 39 -9.21 7.55 9.87
CA ARG A 39 -8.21 8.63 9.74
C ARG A 39 -7.69 9.20 11.07
N ASP A 40 -8.57 9.30 12.07
CA ASP A 40 -8.24 9.85 13.40
C ASP A 40 -7.60 8.80 14.35
N THR A 41 -7.77 7.51 14.05
CA THR A 41 -7.36 6.38 14.91
C THR A 41 -6.20 5.58 14.36
N LEU A 42 -5.97 5.62 13.05
CA LEU A 42 -4.88 4.93 12.38
C LEU A 42 -3.55 5.66 12.60
N HIS A 43 -2.46 4.89 12.60
CA HIS A 43 -1.13 5.48 12.71
C HIS A 43 -0.86 6.47 11.56
N PRO A 44 -0.34 7.68 11.82
CA PRO A 44 -0.17 8.72 10.79
C PRO A 44 0.73 8.27 9.63
N GLN A 45 1.71 7.39 9.89
CA GLN A 45 2.54 6.81 8.85
C GLN A 45 1.77 5.84 7.94
N LEU A 46 0.83 5.07 8.50
CA LEU A 46 -0.04 4.19 7.72
C LEU A 46 -0.99 5.00 6.84
N VAL A 47 -1.63 6.03 7.40
CA VAL A 47 -2.46 6.99 6.66
C VAL A 47 -1.68 7.57 5.48
N HIS A 48 -0.44 8.04 5.74
CA HIS A 48 0.42 8.58 4.69
C HIS A 48 0.70 7.57 3.57
N PHE A 49 0.99 6.31 3.90
CA PHE A 49 1.23 5.28 2.88
C PHE A 49 -0.02 4.98 2.05
N LEU A 50 -1.19 4.93 2.68
CA LEU A 50 -2.47 4.71 1.98
C LEU A 50 -2.81 5.89 1.06
N GLU A 51 -2.68 7.14 1.54
CA GLU A 51 -2.91 8.36 0.72
C GLU A 51 -1.96 8.44 -0.49
N LYS A 52 -0.71 7.98 -0.33
CA LYS A 52 0.29 7.93 -1.41
C LYS A 52 0.23 6.66 -2.26
N ARG A 53 -0.75 5.77 -2.04
CA ARG A 53 -0.87 4.45 -2.70
C ARG A 53 0.43 3.63 -2.61
N SER A 54 1.19 3.80 -1.54
CA SER A 54 2.42 3.07 -1.25
C SER A 54 2.11 1.74 -0.56
N TYR A 55 1.33 0.88 -1.23
CA TYR A 55 0.75 -0.33 -0.64
C TYR A 55 1.80 -1.30 -0.08
N ALA A 56 2.93 -1.48 -0.78
CA ALA A 56 4.01 -2.34 -0.29
C ALA A 56 4.57 -1.86 1.05
N LYS A 57 4.77 -0.54 1.22
CA LYS A 57 5.24 0.04 2.49
C LYS A 57 4.22 -0.10 3.61
N ALA A 58 2.94 0.04 3.28
CA ALA A 58 1.86 -0.17 4.24
C ALA A 58 1.83 -1.63 4.75
N VAL A 59 2.07 -2.62 3.89
CA VAL A 59 2.16 -4.04 4.30
C VAL A 59 3.35 -4.27 5.25
N LEU A 60 4.53 -3.75 4.91
CA LEU A 60 5.73 -3.86 5.75
C LEU A 60 5.48 -3.21 7.12
N PHE A 61 4.81 -2.05 7.14
CA PHE A 61 4.52 -1.30 8.37
C PHE A 61 3.61 -2.11 9.30
N LEU A 62 2.54 -2.68 8.74
CA LEU A 62 1.64 -3.59 9.44
C LEU A 62 2.27 -4.98 9.73
N GLY A 63 3.46 -5.24 9.21
CA GLY A 63 4.30 -6.41 9.51
C GLY A 63 5.09 -6.29 10.80
N GLY A 64 5.15 -5.10 11.41
CA GLY A 64 6.01 -4.83 12.57
C GLY A 64 7.44 -4.46 12.19
N GLU A 65 7.75 -4.27 10.90
CA GLU A 65 9.01 -3.68 10.47
C GLU A 65 9.00 -2.20 10.88
N SER A 66 9.71 -1.90 11.97
CA SER A 66 9.81 -0.55 12.53
C SER A 66 10.88 0.29 11.81
N ASP A 67 11.75 -0.35 11.03
CA ASP A 67 12.80 0.28 10.22
C ASP A 67 12.45 0.15 8.73
N ILE A 68 11.37 0.81 8.30
CA ILE A 68 11.02 0.84 6.88
C ILE A 68 11.79 1.99 6.24
N PRO A 69 12.76 1.70 5.36
CA PRO A 69 13.55 2.75 4.74
C PRO A 69 12.64 3.74 4.00
N VAL A 70 12.82 5.02 4.33
CA VAL A 70 12.22 6.15 3.61
C VAL A 70 12.92 6.34 2.27
N GLY A 71 12.82 5.36 1.38
CA GLY A 71 13.47 5.43 0.08
C GLY A 71 13.02 4.30 -0.82
N ILE A 72 12.57 4.66 -2.02
CA ILE A 72 12.45 3.77 -3.18
C ILE A 72 11.33 2.71 -3.12
N CYS A 73 10.10 3.10 -3.46
CA CYS A 73 9.26 2.20 -4.28
C CYS A 73 8.25 2.96 -5.18
N GLY A 74 8.49 4.25 -5.46
CA GLY A 74 7.57 5.12 -6.21
C GLY A 74 8.06 5.59 -7.58
N GLY A 75 9.01 4.93 -8.24
CA GLY A 75 9.51 5.42 -9.53
C GLY A 75 10.13 4.34 -10.41
N LYS A 76 9.41 3.92 -11.46
CA LYS A 76 10.04 3.36 -12.65
C LYS A 76 10.66 4.54 -13.44
N ALA A 77 11.99 4.60 -13.56
CA ALA A 77 12.74 5.08 -14.74
C ALA A 77 14.21 5.35 -14.38
N GLY A 78 15.08 4.38 -14.66
CA GLY A 78 16.52 4.59 -14.81
C GLY A 78 16.95 4.01 -16.15
N ARG A 79 16.54 4.65 -17.24
CA ARG A 79 17.17 4.44 -18.55
C ARG A 79 18.30 5.46 -18.64
N THR A 80 19.54 5.03 -18.44
CA THR A 80 20.72 5.74 -18.95
C THR A 80 21.69 4.75 -19.57
N SER A 81 22.12 5.13 -20.76
CA SER A 81 23.04 4.48 -21.68
C SER A 81 24.49 4.50 -21.19
N GLY A 82 25.31 3.57 -21.70
CA GLY A 82 26.79 3.57 -21.66
C GLY A 82 27.34 2.30 -20.99
N ASN A 83 28.21 1.49 -21.60
CA ASN A 83 29.17 1.70 -22.69
C ASN A 83 29.37 0.39 -23.48
#